data_AF-A0A0T7CQ74-F1
#
_entry.id   AF-A0A0T7CQ74-F1
#
_cell.length_a   1.000
_cell.length_b   1.000
_cell.length_c   1.000
_cell.angle_alpha   90.00
_cell.angle_beta   90.00
_cell.angle_gamma   90.00
#
_symmetry.space_group_name_H-M   'P 1'
#
loop_
_entity.id
_entity.type
_entity.pdbx_description
1 polymer ?
#
loop_
_entity_poly.entity_id
_entity_poly.type
_entity_poly.pdbx_seq_one_letter_code
_entity_poly.pdbx_strand_id
1 'polypeptide(L)'
;MLRGMKKSTCFAVHLVATALVVIVALAWPSFPTRLISVHFADGRLEVNLNSNAEFSYAILADVPASIDATALESLSLKPSEEGSIVLPAPEPANREYSIIVIKGKDWFELVRQPEAWLRAKFRFEQRGGYTVLGRRTVNIDTESTYSPRPLVLSHTPTLQVGQVDSFPYPAIGLAVALLEFLWEKPVMQGPTTLSYREFVKQPLTEKLRAVQEGRFSVQCAGFRELFVHASTGIKGLKVRPVDAYGSDPQLPGLTSYSHAATEVWVEQLNKWVLFDPWNGIFVERDGIPVSANEMSTHSADQLSIVPVMESIPRFHVDEHGQTKKVDYDPKSLSLTSFTCVDAGCQPGYQQYFKIIRLRDVHL
;
A
#
# COMPACT_ATOMS: atom_id res chain seq x y z
N MET A 1 -45.35 -52.65 60.43
CA MET A 1 -45.49 -53.34 59.12
C MET A 1 -45.23 -52.34 58.02
N LEU A 2 -44.32 -52.68 57.11
CA LEU A 2 -43.83 -51.85 56.00
C LEU A 2 -44.95 -51.33 55.08
N ARG A 3 -44.85 -50.05 54.67
CA ARG A 3 -45.04 -49.57 53.28
C ARG A 3 -44.94 -48.05 53.19
N GLY A 4 -44.20 -47.55 52.20
CA GLY A 4 -44.38 -46.18 51.67
C GLY A 4 -43.11 -45.34 51.50
N MET A 5 -42.16 -45.78 50.67
CA MET A 5 -41.07 -44.92 50.18
C MET A 5 -41.51 -44.07 48.99
N LYS A 6 -41.14 -42.78 49.06
CA LYS A 6 -40.65 -41.86 48.00
C LYS A 6 -41.54 -41.60 46.77
N LYS A 7 -41.90 -40.32 46.59
CA LYS A 7 -41.77 -39.53 45.34
C LYS A 7 -42.28 -38.11 45.54
N SER A 8 -41.39 -37.13 45.72
CA SER A 8 -41.59 -35.76 45.20
C SER A 8 -40.35 -34.92 45.46
N THR A 9 -39.47 -34.79 44.47
CA THR A 9 -38.51 -33.68 44.25
C THR A 9 -37.64 -34.07 43.05
N CYS A 10 -38.15 -33.94 41.83
CA CYS A 10 -37.31 -34.01 40.63
C CYS A 10 -37.93 -33.33 39.39
N PHE A 11 -38.69 -32.24 39.58
CA PHE A 11 -39.32 -31.53 38.45
C PHE A 11 -38.96 -30.05 38.31
N ALA A 12 -38.08 -29.50 39.15
CA ALA A 12 -37.69 -28.09 39.08
C ALA A 12 -36.28 -27.83 38.53
N VAL A 13 -35.45 -28.87 38.32
CA VAL A 13 -34.04 -28.69 37.89
C VAL A 13 -33.86 -28.87 36.38
N HIS A 14 -34.81 -29.47 35.68
CA HIS A 14 -34.70 -29.68 34.23
C HIS A 14 -35.24 -28.54 33.36
N LEU A 15 -36.01 -27.57 33.88
CA LEU A 15 -36.45 -26.43 33.06
C LEU A 15 -35.43 -25.29 33.00
N VAL A 16 -34.57 -25.16 34.02
CA VAL A 16 -33.56 -24.09 34.07
C VAL A 16 -32.31 -24.45 33.25
N ALA A 17 -31.96 -25.74 33.17
CA ALA A 17 -30.80 -26.18 32.40
C ALA A 17 -31.00 -26.05 30.87
N THR A 18 -32.20 -26.31 30.35
CA THR A 18 -32.50 -26.14 28.91
C THR A 18 -32.65 -24.68 28.52
N ALA A 19 -33.19 -23.82 29.40
CA ALA A 19 -33.26 -22.38 29.15
C ALA A 19 -31.86 -21.72 29.16
N LEU A 20 -30.94 -22.20 30.00
CA LEU A 20 -29.55 -21.70 30.02
C LEU A 20 -28.74 -22.16 28.79
N VAL A 21 -28.96 -23.38 28.31
CA VAL A 21 -28.26 -23.90 27.11
C VAL A 21 -28.76 -23.22 25.83
N VAL A 22 -30.01 -22.75 25.78
CA VAL A 22 -30.54 -22.01 24.62
C VAL A 22 -30.13 -20.53 24.60
N ILE A 23 -29.83 -19.92 25.76
CA ILE A 23 -29.37 -18.52 25.81
C ILE A 23 -27.85 -18.40 25.55
N VAL A 24 -27.06 -19.43 25.90
CA VAL A 24 -25.61 -19.43 25.63
C VAL A 24 -25.28 -19.74 24.16
N ALA A 25 -26.19 -20.37 23.41
CA ALA A 25 -26.03 -20.61 21.97
C ALA A 25 -26.29 -19.36 21.10
N LEU A 26 -26.86 -18.28 21.66
CA LEU A 26 -27.19 -17.03 20.93
C LEU A 26 -26.15 -15.92 21.11
N ALA A 27 -25.05 -16.20 21.81
CA ALA A 27 -23.93 -15.28 21.95
C ALA A 27 -22.60 -16.03 21.79
N TRP A 28 -22.50 -16.91 20.78
CA TRP A 28 -21.17 -17.23 20.30
C TRP A 28 -20.53 -15.94 19.82
N PRO A 29 -19.34 -15.56 20.33
CA PRO A 29 -18.64 -14.41 19.81
C PRO A 29 -18.45 -14.66 18.32
N SER A 30 -19.11 -13.85 17.50
CA SER A 30 -18.81 -13.80 16.07
C SER A 30 -17.33 -13.44 15.99
N PHE A 31 -16.48 -14.43 15.72
CA PHE A 31 -15.08 -14.16 15.48
C PHE A 31 -14.99 -13.12 14.37
N PRO A 32 -14.17 -12.07 14.52
CA PRO A 32 -14.05 -11.04 13.49
C PRO A 32 -13.70 -11.70 12.16
N THR A 33 -14.33 -11.24 11.08
CA THR A 33 -14.02 -11.75 9.74
C THR A 33 -12.55 -11.48 9.45
N ARG A 34 -11.82 -12.52 9.05
CA ARG A 34 -10.43 -12.39 8.60
C ARG A 34 -10.28 -12.81 7.15
N LEU A 35 -9.57 -11.98 6.38
CA LEU A 35 -9.16 -12.32 5.01
C LEU A 35 -7.88 -13.16 5.07
N ILE A 36 -7.88 -14.32 4.40
CA ILE A 36 -6.76 -15.27 4.35
C ILE A 36 -6.00 -15.13 3.03
N SER A 37 -6.69 -15.14 1.90
CA SER A 37 -6.06 -14.97 0.59
C SER A 37 -7.06 -14.53 -0.47
N VAL A 38 -6.52 -14.01 -1.58
CA VAL A 38 -7.27 -13.72 -2.79
C VAL A 38 -6.46 -14.22 -3.98
N HIS A 39 -7.10 -14.99 -4.87
CA HIS A 39 -6.45 -15.55 -6.06
C HIS A 39 -7.28 -15.29 -7.30
N PHE A 40 -6.62 -14.98 -8.41
CA PHE A 40 -7.27 -14.89 -9.72
C PHE A 40 -7.20 -16.24 -10.43
N ALA A 41 -8.37 -16.76 -10.81
CA ALA A 41 -8.49 -17.99 -11.58
C ALA A 41 -9.62 -17.84 -12.60
N ASP A 42 -9.31 -17.99 -13.89
CA ASP A 42 -10.28 -18.11 -14.99
C ASP A 42 -11.43 -17.08 -14.98
N GLY A 43 -11.10 -15.79 -14.81
CA GLY A 43 -12.08 -14.70 -14.81
C GLY A 43 -12.87 -14.54 -13.50
N ARG A 44 -12.46 -15.25 -12.44
CA ARG A 44 -12.99 -15.14 -11.10
C ARG A 44 -11.90 -14.71 -10.13
N LEU A 45 -12.30 -14.01 -9.06
CA LEU A 45 -11.47 -13.85 -7.87
C LEU A 45 -11.99 -14.79 -6.78
N GLU A 46 -11.15 -15.72 -6.36
CA GLU A 46 -11.41 -16.58 -5.21
C GLU A 46 -10.97 -15.86 -3.95
N VAL A 47 -11.90 -15.67 -3.01
CA VAL A 47 -11.69 -14.94 -1.76
C VAL A 47 -11.85 -15.91 -0.60
N ASN A 48 -10.75 -16.15 0.10
CA ASN A 48 -10.72 -17.05 1.23
C ASN A 48 -10.80 -16.28 2.54
N LEU A 49 -11.83 -16.56 3.34
CA LEU A 49 -12.05 -15.97 4.67
C LEU A 49 -11.93 -17.05 5.75
N ASN A 50 -11.59 -16.68 6.98
CA ASN A 50 -11.50 -17.60 8.14
C ASN A 50 -12.80 -18.30 8.54
N SER A 51 -13.90 -18.01 7.87
CA SER A 51 -15.17 -18.71 8.01
C SER A 51 -15.71 -19.02 6.62
N ASN A 52 -16.17 -20.26 6.42
CA ASN A 52 -16.83 -20.74 5.19
C ASN A 52 -18.18 -20.03 4.89
N ALA A 53 -18.48 -18.94 5.59
CA ALA A 53 -19.72 -18.21 5.39
C ALA A 53 -19.64 -17.37 4.11
N GLU A 54 -20.71 -17.47 3.32
CA GLU A 54 -21.01 -16.65 2.15
C GLU A 54 -20.77 -15.16 2.44
N PHE A 55 -20.27 -14.43 1.44
CA PHE A 55 -20.17 -12.98 1.47
C PHE A 55 -20.98 -12.40 0.32
N SER A 56 -21.21 -11.10 0.38
CA SER A 56 -21.80 -10.34 -0.72
C SER A 56 -20.76 -9.40 -1.30
N TYR A 57 -20.91 -9.06 -2.59
CA TYR A 57 -20.02 -8.10 -3.22
C TYR A 57 -20.75 -7.17 -4.18
N ALA A 58 -20.19 -5.99 -4.41
CA ALA A 58 -20.59 -5.09 -5.48
C ALA A 58 -19.37 -4.72 -6.33
N ILE A 59 -19.58 -4.58 -7.63
CA ILE A 59 -18.57 -4.09 -8.57
C ILE A 59 -18.96 -2.68 -8.94
N LEU A 60 -18.10 -1.73 -8.62
CA LEU A 60 -18.22 -0.34 -9.00
C LEU A 60 -17.55 -0.12 -10.34
N ALA A 61 -18.07 0.80 -11.17
CA ALA A 61 -17.51 1.06 -12.49
C ALA A 61 -16.12 1.73 -12.45
N ASP A 62 -15.84 2.45 -11.36
CA ASP A 62 -14.63 3.24 -11.12
C ASP A 62 -14.22 3.12 -9.65
N VAL A 63 -13.00 3.55 -9.33
CA VAL A 63 -12.49 3.61 -7.95
C VAL A 63 -13.06 4.86 -7.27
N PRO A 64 -13.93 4.74 -6.25
CA PRO A 64 -14.60 5.91 -5.69
C PRO A 64 -13.66 6.68 -4.76
N ALA A 65 -13.76 8.00 -4.76
CA ALA A 65 -12.95 8.89 -3.91
C ALA A 65 -13.16 8.64 -2.41
N SER A 66 -14.34 8.16 -2.00
CA SER A 66 -14.65 7.76 -0.63
C SER A 66 -15.63 6.58 -0.60
N ILE A 67 -15.60 5.81 0.49
CA ILE A 67 -16.56 4.74 0.79
C ILE A 67 -16.93 4.91 2.26
N ASP A 68 -18.11 5.46 2.51
CA ASP A 68 -18.68 5.62 3.85
C ASP A 68 -19.85 4.66 4.08
N ALA A 69 -20.46 4.71 5.26
CA ALA A 69 -21.58 3.83 5.62
C ALA A 69 -22.76 3.98 4.64
N THR A 70 -23.10 5.22 4.26
CA THR A 70 -24.19 5.52 3.32
C THR A 70 -23.92 4.90 1.95
N ALA A 71 -22.68 5.03 1.44
CA ALA A 71 -22.27 4.45 0.19
C ALA A 71 -22.40 2.92 0.23
N LEU A 72 -21.96 2.27 1.32
CA LEU A 72 -22.07 0.82 1.49
C LEU A 72 -23.52 0.33 1.52
N GLU A 73 -24.42 1.05 2.19
CA GLU A 73 -25.85 0.72 2.25
C GLU A 73 -26.55 0.83 0.88
N SER A 74 -26.05 1.70 0.00
CA SER A 74 -26.62 1.93 -1.34
C SER A 74 -26.17 0.90 -2.39
N LEU A 75 -25.25 -0.01 -2.04
CA LEU A 75 -24.68 -0.95 -3.00
C LEU A 75 -25.67 -2.02 -3.46
N SER A 76 -25.71 -2.25 -4.78
CA SER A 76 -26.41 -3.40 -5.36
C SER A 76 -25.57 -4.66 -5.19
N LEU A 77 -25.77 -5.35 -4.08
CA LEU A 77 -24.99 -6.53 -3.70
C LEU A 77 -25.38 -7.79 -4.49
N LYS A 78 -24.36 -8.56 -4.87
CA LYS A 78 -24.46 -9.90 -5.44
C LYS A 78 -23.94 -10.92 -4.42
N PRO A 79 -24.57 -12.08 -4.27
CA PRO A 79 -24.03 -13.14 -3.43
C PRO A 79 -22.75 -13.71 -4.06
N SER A 80 -21.79 -14.11 -3.22
CA SER A 80 -20.65 -14.93 -3.65
C SER A 80 -21.08 -16.38 -3.85
N GLU A 81 -20.63 -17.03 -4.91
CA GLU A 81 -20.77 -18.48 -5.08
C GLU A 81 -19.47 -19.16 -4.66
N GLU A 82 -19.50 -20.02 -3.65
CA GLU A 82 -18.32 -20.79 -3.18
C GLU A 82 -17.10 -19.90 -2.84
N GLY A 83 -17.35 -18.69 -2.33
CA GLY A 83 -16.28 -17.73 -2.03
C GLY A 83 -15.67 -17.04 -3.26
N SER A 84 -16.29 -17.18 -4.44
CA SER A 84 -15.82 -16.56 -5.68
C SER A 84 -16.60 -15.30 -6.05
N ILE A 85 -15.88 -14.36 -6.67
CA ILE A 85 -16.39 -13.14 -7.29
C ILE A 85 -16.26 -13.32 -8.79
N VAL A 86 -17.39 -13.24 -9.51
CA VAL A 86 -17.41 -13.29 -10.97
C VAL A 86 -17.10 -11.90 -11.51
N LEU A 87 -16.01 -11.77 -12.26
CA LEU A 87 -15.60 -10.49 -12.83
C LEU A 87 -16.43 -10.15 -14.08
N PRO A 88 -16.53 -8.87 -14.46
CA PRO A 88 -17.15 -8.46 -15.72
C PRO A 88 -16.39 -9.10 -16.89
N ALA A 89 -17.14 -9.59 -17.88
CA ALA A 89 -16.59 -10.14 -19.12
C ALA A 89 -17.18 -9.37 -20.32
N PRO A 90 -16.38 -8.56 -21.06
CA PRO A 90 -14.97 -8.27 -20.81
C PRO A 90 -14.76 -7.33 -19.62
N GLU A 91 -13.58 -7.39 -18.99
CA GLU A 91 -13.16 -6.36 -18.03
C GLU A 91 -12.92 -5.01 -18.76
N PRO A 92 -13.06 -3.86 -18.08
CA PRO A 92 -12.76 -2.56 -18.66
C PRO A 92 -11.30 -2.46 -19.14
N ALA A 93 -11.09 -2.05 -20.40
CA ALA A 93 -9.75 -1.99 -20.99
C ALA A 93 -8.99 -0.69 -20.67
N ASN A 94 -9.68 0.35 -20.21
CA ASN A 94 -9.15 1.71 -20.12
C ASN A 94 -9.14 2.31 -18.70
N ARG A 95 -9.53 1.53 -17.68
CA ARG A 95 -9.62 2.02 -16.30
C ARG A 95 -9.48 0.92 -15.26
N GLU A 96 -9.11 1.33 -14.07
CA GLU A 96 -9.22 0.56 -12.83
C GLU A 96 -10.66 0.61 -12.30
N TYR A 97 -11.04 -0.35 -11.47
CA TYR A 97 -12.36 -0.36 -10.83
C TYR A 97 -12.34 -1.02 -9.46
N SER A 98 -13.31 -0.70 -8.60
CA SER A 98 -13.39 -1.25 -7.24
C SER A 98 -14.38 -2.39 -7.14
N ILE A 99 -14.01 -3.41 -6.36
CA ILE A 99 -14.88 -4.50 -5.93
C ILE A 99 -15.00 -4.41 -4.41
N ILE A 100 -16.22 -4.16 -3.93
CA ILE A 100 -16.50 -4.05 -2.50
C ILE A 100 -17.04 -5.38 -2.01
N VAL A 101 -16.37 -6.00 -1.04
CA VAL A 101 -16.76 -7.26 -0.44
C VAL A 101 -17.27 -6.99 0.97
N ILE A 102 -18.45 -7.51 1.30
CA ILE A 102 -19.17 -7.30 2.56
C ILE A 102 -19.53 -8.63 3.19
N LYS A 103 -19.24 -8.77 4.49
CA LYS A 103 -19.64 -9.91 5.31
C LYS A 103 -20.07 -9.45 6.69
N GLY A 104 -21.38 -9.52 6.95
CA GLY A 104 -21.98 -8.95 8.16
C GLY A 104 -21.70 -7.46 8.23
N LYS A 105 -21.02 -7.02 9.30
CA LYS A 105 -20.58 -5.62 9.49
C LYS A 105 -19.19 -5.32 8.91
N ASP A 106 -18.46 -6.35 8.49
CA ASP A 106 -17.10 -6.21 8.02
C ASP A 106 -17.07 -6.05 6.49
N TRP A 107 -16.14 -5.27 5.96
CA TRP A 107 -15.97 -5.08 4.53
C TRP A 107 -14.51 -4.85 4.14
N PHE A 108 -14.22 -5.06 2.86
CA PHE A 108 -12.96 -4.65 2.25
C PHE A 108 -13.14 -4.37 0.77
N GLU A 109 -12.26 -3.53 0.24
CA GLU A 109 -12.18 -3.18 -1.16
C GLU A 109 -11.04 -3.92 -1.84
N LEU A 110 -11.29 -4.41 -3.04
CA LEU A 110 -10.28 -4.87 -3.98
C LEU A 110 -10.28 -3.90 -5.17
N VAL A 111 -9.18 -3.17 -5.37
CA VAL A 111 -8.99 -2.30 -6.53
C VAL A 111 -8.35 -3.11 -7.64
N ARG A 112 -9.13 -3.32 -8.70
CA ARG A 112 -8.78 -4.19 -9.81
C ARG A 112 -8.12 -3.37 -10.92
N GLN A 113 -6.97 -3.85 -11.37
CA GLN A 113 -6.21 -3.34 -12.51
C GLN A 113 -6.28 -4.39 -13.63
N PRO A 114 -7.18 -4.23 -14.62
CA PRO A 114 -7.40 -5.22 -15.66
C PRO A 114 -6.15 -5.45 -16.52
N GLU A 115 -5.99 -6.68 -17.02
CA GLU A 115 -4.87 -7.03 -17.90
C GLU A 115 -4.78 -6.11 -19.12
N ALA A 116 -5.92 -5.83 -19.76
CA ALA A 116 -5.97 -4.95 -20.92
C ALA A 116 -5.52 -3.53 -20.60
N TRP A 117 -5.91 -2.99 -19.44
CA TRP A 117 -5.46 -1.68 -18.98
C TRP A 117 -3.96 -1.65 -18.68
N LEU A 118 -3.44 -2.66 -17.99
CA LEU A 118 -2.02 -2.79 -17.67
C LEU A 118 -1.16 -3.00 -18.94
N ARG A 119 -1.67 -3.74 -19.93
CA ARG A 119 -1.03 -3.89 -21.25
C ARG A 119 -0.97 -2.56 -21.98
N ALA A 120 -2.10 -1.90 -22.14
CA ALA A 120 -2.20 -0.64 -22.86
C ALA A 120 -1.32 0.45 -22.23
N LYS A 121 -1.33 0.57 -20.90
CA LYS A 121 -0.59 1.62 -20.18
C LYS A 121 0.86 1.28 -19.88
N PHE A 122 1.22 0.02 -19.68
CA PHE A 122 2.54 -0.33 -19.14
C PHE A 122 3.21 -1.54 -19.80
N ARG A 123 2.68 -2.03 -20.92
CA ARG A 123 3.20 -3.24 -21.61
C ARG A 123 3.27 -4.45 -20.67
N PHE A 124 2.31 -4.58 -19.75
CA PHE A 124 2.29 -5.68 -18.80
C PHE A 124 2.10 -7.03 -19.48
N GLU A 125 2.94 -8.01 -19.19
CA GLU A 125 2.89 -9.30 -19.89
C GLU A 125 2.13 -10.40 -19.12
N GLN A 126 1.96 -10.26 -17.81
CA GLN A 126 1.33 -11.27 -16.97
C GLN A 126 -0.18 -11.35 -17.22
N ARG A 127 -0.68 -12.58 -17.36
CA ARG A 127 -2.11 -12.85 -17.55
C ARG A 127 -2.90 -12.61 -16.28
N GLY A 128 -4.15 -12.16 -16.42
CA GLY A 128 -5.07 -12.03 -15.30
C GLY A 128 -4.94 -10.74 -14.51
N GLY A 129 -4.19 -9.75 -14.99
CA GLY A 129 -4.10 -8.41 -14.39
C GLY A 129 -3.54 -8.37 -12.97
N TYR A 130 -3.84 -7.30 -12.22
CA TYR A 130 -3.41 -7.12 -10.83
C TYR A 130 -4.57 -6.70 -9.92
N THR A 131 -4.47 -6.98 -8.62
CA THR A 131 -5.48 -6.61 -7.64
C THR A 131 -4.82 -6.07 -6.37
N VAL A 132 -5.21 -4.86 -5.99
CA VAL A 132 -4.73 -4.15 -4.81
C VAL A 132 -5.77 -4.27 -3.70
N LEU A 133 -5.36 -4.66 -2.49
CA LEU A 133 -6.21 -4.59 -1.31
C LEU A 133 -6.34 -3.15 -0.84
N GLY A 134 -7.54 -2.63 -1.00
CA GLY A 134 -7.92 -1.27 -0.70
C GLY A 134 -8.34 -1.04 0.75
N ARG A 135 -9.29 -0.12 0.91
CA ARG A 135 -9.91 0.25 2.19
C ARG A 135 -10.64 -0.93 2.81
N ARG A 136 -10.65 -1.05 4.15
CA ARG A 136 -11.26 -2.21 4.83
C ARG A 136 -11.52 -2.01 6.32
N THR A 137 -12.39 -2.85 6.87
CA THR A 137 -12.60 -3.07 8.31
C THR A 137 -12.20 -4.46 8.78
N VAL A 138 -11.98 -5.42 7.87
CA VAL A 138 -11.52 -6.78 8.22
C VAL A 138 -10.07 -6.77 8.74
N ASN A 139 -9.81 -7.62 9.74
CA ASN A 139 -8.45 -7.98 10.15
C ASN A 139 -7.87 -8.99 9.16
N ILE A 140 -6.55 -9.11 9.11
CA ILE A 140 -5.87 -10.09 8.26
C ILE A 140 -4.96 -10.96 9.14
N ASP A 141 -4.91 -12.26 8.87
CA ASP A 141 -4.03 -13.20 9.59
C ASP A 141 -2.59 -13.11 9.05
N THR A 142 -1.62 -12.91 9.94
CA THR A 142 -0.18 -12.92 9.59
C THR A 142 0.51 -14.18 10.09
N GLU A 143 1.02 -14.99 9.17
CA GLU A 143 2.35 -15.58 9.33
C GLU A 143 3.25 -15.04 8.22
N SER A 144 3.81 -13.84 8.39
CA SER A 144 4.85 -13.33 7.48
C SER A 144 6.11 -13.00 8.27
N THR A 145 7.01 -13.99 8.37
CA THR A 145 8.39 -13.78 8.83
C THR A 145 9.21 -13.13 7.71
N TYR A 146 9.09 -11.81 7.55
CA TYR A 146 10.00 -11.04 6.70
C TYR A 146 11.08 -10.38 7.56
N SER A 147 12.28 -10.98 7.57
CA SER A 147 13.49 -10.33 8.10
C SER A 147 14.26 -9.69 6.95
N PRO A 148 14.40 -8.35 6.91
CA PRO A 148 15.26 -7.71 5.92
C PRO A 148 16.73 -8.09 6.16
N ARG A 149 17.47 -8.41 5.10
CA ARG A 149 18.92 -8.60 5.13
C ARG A 149 19.63 -7.29 4.75
N PRO A 150 20.80 -6.99 5.33
CA PRO A 150 21.57 -5.79 5.01
C PRO A 150 22.05 -5.78 3.56
N LEU A 151 22.04 -4.61 2.91
CA LEU A 151 22.62 -4.36 1.60
C LEU A 151 24.13 -4.09 1.72
N VAL A 152 24.90 -4.43 0.67
CA VAL A 152 26.34 -4.10 0.53
C VAL A 152 26.50 -3.20 -0.70
N LEU A 153 27.29 -2.13 -0.59
CA LEU A 153 27.26 -0.94 -1.45
C LEU A 153 28.56 -0.74 -2.25
N SER A 154 28.49 -0.24 -3.49
CA SER A 154 29.68 0.20 -4.24
C SER A 154 29.36 1.29 -5.30
N HIS A 155 29.38 2.56 -4.90
CA HIS A 155 29.80 3.77 -5.66
C HIS A 155 29.18 5.05 -5.10
N THR A 156 29.91 6.16 -5.22
CA THR A 156 29.48 7.50 -4.81
C THR A 156 29.11 8.35 -6.04
N PRO A 157 27.90 8.95 -6.12
CA PRO A 157 27.57 9.94 -7.14
C PRO A 157 28.22 11.30 -6.85
N THR A 158 28.60 12.03 -7.89
CA THR A 158 29.04 13.43 -7.78
C THR A 158 27.84 14.35 -7.96
N LEU A 159 27.51 15.15 -6.94
CA LEU A 159 26.39 16.08 -6.99
C LEU A 159 26.83 17.50 -7.36
N GLN A 160 26.06 18.18 -8.22
CA GLN A 160 26.16 19.63 -8.40
C GLN A 160 25.26 20.30 -7.35
N VAL A 161 25.90 20.79 -6.29
CA VAL A 161 25.25 21.31 -5.09
C VAL A 161 24.88 22.79 -5.31
N GLY A 162 24.00 23.07 -6.28
CA GLY A 162 23.67 24.45 -6.67
C GLY A 162 22.63 25.15 -5.79
N GLN A 163 21.81 24.39 -5.04
CA GLN A 163 20.66 24.93 -4.29
C GLN A 163 20.62 24.56 -2.80
N VAL A 164 21.68 23.99 -2.21
CA VAL A 164 21.66 23.62 -0.78
C VAL A 164 21.49 24.81 0.15
N ASP A 165 21.88 26.01 -0.30
CA ASP A 165 21.83 27.23 0.49
C ASP A 165 20.41 27.83 0.63
N SER A 166 19.40 27.33 -0.11
CA SER A 166 18.02 27.81 0.00
C SER A 166 17.19 27.09 1.07
N PHE A 167 17.68 25.94 1.58
CA PHE A 167 16.97 25.17 2.60
C PHE A 167 17.51 25.47 4.00
N PRO A 168 16.63 25.65 5.01
CA PRO A 168 17.04 25.86 6.39
C PRO A 168 17.83 24.68 6.99
N TYR A 169 17.76 23.51 6.34
CA TYR A 169 18.40 22.28 6.77
C TYR A 169 19.32 21.74 5.65
N PRO A 170 20.66 21.83 5.80
CA PRO A 170 21.62 21.36 4.79
C PRO A 170 21.43 19.91 4.35
N ALA A 171 21.03 19.02 5.27
CA ALA A 171 20.77 17.62 4.95
C ALA A 171 19.57 17.45 4.00
N ILE A 172 18.53 18.27 4.14
CA ILE A 172 17.39 18.28 3.20
C ILE A 172 17.85 18.85 1.86
N GLY A 173 18.63 19.93 1.84
CA GLY A 173 19.22 20.45 0.61
C GLY A 173 20.02 19.39 -0.16
N LEU A 174 20.87 18.62 0.53
CA LEU A 174 21.61 17.50 -0.08
C LEU A 174 20.70 16.40 -0.62
N ALA A 175 19.61 16.09 0.10
CA ALA A 175 18.61 15.13 -0.35
C ALA A 175 17.88 15.62 -1.63
N VAL A 176 17.57 16.91 -1.73
CA VAL A 176 16.98 17.52 -2.93
C VAL A 176 17.97 17.48 -4.10
N ALA A 177 19.23 17.85 -3.90
CA ALA A 177 20.24 17.78 -4.97
C ALA A 177 20.45 16.35 -5.48
N LEU A 178 20.43 15.35 -4.57
CA LEU A 178 20.47 13.94 -4.96
C LEU A 178 19.21 13.53 -5.75
N LEU A 179 18.04 13.99 -5.31
CA LEU A 179 16.77 13.72 -5.96
C LEU A 179 16.76 14.24 -7.39
N GLU A 180 17.18 15.50 -7.59
CA GLU A 180 17.31 16.13 -8.91
C GLU A 180 18.25 15.33 -9.81
N PHE A 181 19.43 14.97 -9.31
CA PHE A 181 20.39 14.15 -10.07
C PHE A 181 19.80 12.82 -10.56
N LEU A 182 18.98 12.16 -9.73
CA LEU A 182 18.33 10.91 -10.11
C LEU A 182 17.21 11.11 -11.13
N TRP A 183 16.41 12.18 -10.99
CA TRP A 183 15.30 12.50 -11.91
C TRP A 183 15.74 13.16 -13.22
N GLU A 184 16.97 13.65 -13.34
CA GLU A 184 17.57 13.99 -14.63
C GLU A 184 17.68 12.79 -15.58
N LYS A 185 17.65 11.57 -15.04
CA LYS A 185 17.75 10.34 -15.83
C LYS A 185 16.34 9.86 -16.19
N PRO A 186 16.16 9.23 -17.35
CA PRO A 186 14.86 8.64 -17.68
C PRO A 186 14.55 7.49 -16.71
N VAL A 187 13.55 7.70 -15.86
CA VAL A 187 13.08 6.70 -14.89
C VAL A 187 11.81 6.05 -15.43
N MET A 188 11.91 4.75 -15.77
CA MET A 188 10.80 3.97 -16.31
C MET A 188 9.87 3.46 -15.21
N GLN A 189 8.56 3.65 -15.30
CA GLN A 189 7.48 3.20 -14.42
C GLN A 189 6.59 2.12 -15.09
N GLY A 190 5.93 1.28 -14.28
CA GLY A 190 5.24 0.07 -14.75
C GLY A 190 5.79 -1.27 -14.21
N PRO A 191 5.43 -2.40 -14.83
CA PRO A 191 5.88 -3.74 -14.47
C PRO A 191 7.26 -4.08 -15.06
N THR A 192 7.96 -5.01 -14.42
CA THR A 192 9.39 -5.27 -14.65
C THR A 192 9.65 -6.64 -15.28
N THR A 193 10.72 -6.75 -16.08
CA THR A 193 11.31 -8.06 -16.45
C THR A 193 12.32 -8.55 -15.41
N LEU A 194 13.03 -7.64 -14.74
CA LEU A 194 13.95 -7.95 -13.63
C LEU A 194 13.22 -8.04 -12.29
N SER A 195 13.46 -9.08 -11.49
CA SER A 195 12.82 -9.18 -10.17
C SER A 195 13.37 -8.14 -9.18
N TYR A 196 12.53 -7.67 -8.26
CA TYR A 196 12.96 -6.74 -7.19
C TYR A 196 14.17 -7.26 -6.40
N ARG A 197 14.20 -8.57 -6.10
CA ARG A 197 15.31 -9.20 -5.38
C ARG A 197 16.63 -9.13 -6.13
N GLU A 198 16.60 -9.24 -7.45
CA GLU A 198 17.79 -9.10 -8.29
C GLU A 198 18.22 -7.64 -8.41
N PHE A 199 17.27 -6.72 -8.59
CA PHE A 199 17.55 -5.28 -8.65
C PHE A 199 18.26 -4.78 -7.40
N VAL A 200 17.76 -5.11 -6.21
CA VAL A 200 18.33 -4.63 -4.93
C VAL A 200 19.80 -5.02 -4.76
N LYS A 201 20.22 -6.17 -5.30
CA LYS A 201 21.58 -6.70 -5.19
C LYS A 201 22.58 -6.07 -6.18
N GLN A 202 22.10 -5.32 -7.17
CA GLN A 202 22.98 -4.74 -8.18
C GLN A 202 23.77 -3.54 -7.63
N PRO A 203 24.99 -3.29 -8.12
CA PRO A 203 25.71 -2.05 -7.84
C PRO A 203 24.94 -0.84 -8.40
N LEU A 204 25.25 0.36 -7.91
CA LEU A 204 24.46 1.57 -8.22
C LEU A 204 24.41 1.87 -9.72
N THR A 205 25.53 1.71 -10.42
CA THR A 205 25.65 1.90 -11.87
C THR A 205 24.73 0.95 -12.65
N GLU A 206 24.64 -0.30 -12.22
CA GLU A 206 23.77 -1.31 -12.82
C GLU A 206 22.29 -1.05 -12.55
N LYS A 207 21.97 -0.60 -11.33
CA LYS A 207 20.60 -0.14 -11.01
C LYS A 207 20.21 1.01 -11.93
N LEU A 208 21.02 2.06 -12.03
CA LEU A 208 20.75 3.21 -12.91
C LEU A 208 20.55 2.77 -14.36
N ARG A 209 21.44 1.92 -14.87
CA ARG A 209 21.33 1.38 -16.23
C ARG A 209 20.05 0.58 -16.43
N ALA A 210 19.69 -0.30 -15.49
CA ALA A 210 18.46 -1.10 -15.58
C ALA A 210 17.19 -0.23 -15.60
N VAL A 211 17.20 0.88 -14.86
CA VAL A 211 16.10 1.86 -14.85
C VAL A 211 16.00 2.61 -16.17
N GLN A 212 17.14 3.08 -16.70
CA GLN A 212 17.22 3.82 -17.97
C GLN A 212 16.84 2.96 -19.18
N GLU A 213 17.25 1.69 -19.18
CA GLU A 213 16.95 0.73 -20.25
C GLU A 213 15.54 0.12 -20.12
N GLY A 214 14.77 0.49 -19.09
CA GLY A 214 13.45 -0.09 -18.83
C GLY A 214 13.45 -1.58 -18.47
N ARG A 215 14.62 -2.15 -18.12
CA ARG A 215 14.74 -3.53 -17.63
C ARG A 215 14.21 -3.69 -16.20
N PHE A 216 14.26 -2.62 -15.43
CA PHE A 216 13.64 -2.53 -14.13
C PHE A 216 12.77 -1.29 -14.08
N SER A 217 11.47 -1.52 -14.04
CA SER A 217 10.54 -0.44 -13.84
C SER A 217 10.41 -0.10 -12.36
N VAL A 218 10.66 1.17 -12.07
CA VAL A 218 10.77 1.69 -10.73
C VAL A 218 9.41 2.24 -10.30
N GLN A 219 8.90 1.70 -9.21
CA GLN A 219 7.84 2.31 -8.40
C GLN A 219 8.47 2.90 -7.12
N CYS A 220 7.65 3.34 -6.17
CA CYS A 220 8.11 3.95 -4.91
C CYS A 220 9.21 3.12 -4.20
N ALA A 221 9.05 1.80 -4.12
CA ALA A 221 10.04 0.92 -3.48
C ALA A 221 11.37 0.88 -4.23
N GLY A 222 11.33 0.72 -5.56
CA GLY A 222 12.52 0.71 -6.39
C GLY A 222 13.29 2.04 -6.32
N PHE A 223 12.56 3.16 -6.32
CA PHE A 223 13.17 4.49 -6.35
C PHE A 223 13.78 4.82 -5.01
N ARG A 224 13.11 4.46 -3.91
CA ARG A 224 13.68 4.53 -2.58
C ARG A 224 14.99 3.72 -2.50
N GLU A 225 15.05 2.49 -2.98
CA GLU A 225 16.30 1.69 -2.94
C GLU A 225 17.41 2.35 -3.75
N LEU A 226 17.08 2.97 -4.88
CA LEU A 226 18.02 3.74 -5.68
C LEU A 226 18.53 4.97 -4.92
N PHE A 227 17.62 5.74 -4.32
CA PHE A 227 17.92 6.94 -3.54
C PHE A 227 18.78 6.63 -2.32
N VAL A 228 18.41 5.61 -1.54
CA VAL A 228 19.19 5.16 -0.37
C VAL A 228 20.59 4.73 -0.80
N HIS A 229 20.72 3.91 -1.86
CA HIS A 229 22.03 3.49 -2.35
C HIS A 229 22.87 4.67 -2.82
N ALA A 230 22.29 5.62 -3.55
CA ALA A 230 23.01 6.79 -4.02
C ALA A 230 23.44 7.73 -2.87
N SER A 231 22.64 7.81 -1.80
CA SER A 231 22.92 8.66 -0.63
C SER A 231 24.17 8.26 0.14
N THR A 232 24.56 6.98 0.11
CA THR A 232 25.66 6.46 0.94
C THR A 232 27.02 7.01 0.54
N GLY A 233 27.15 7.50 -0.69
CA GLY A 233 28.37 8.17 -1.14
C GLY A 233 28.50 9.63 -0.71
N ILE A 234 27.44 10.24 -0.19
CA ILE A 234 27.37 11.68 0.02
C ILE A 234 27.68 12.02 1.47
N LYS A 235 28.83 12.66 1.70
CA LYS A 235 29.22 13.13 3.03
C LYS A 235 28.20 14.12 3.57
N GLY A 236 27.72 13.89 4.80
CA GLY A 236 26.76 14.77 5.47
C GLY A 236 25.29 14.41 5.20
N LEU A 237 25.02 13.41 4.37
CA LEU A 237 23.68 12.89 4.12
C LEU A 237 23.53 11.50 4.74
N LYS A 238 22.69 11.38 5.78
CA LYS A 238 22.31 10.08 6.35
C LYS A 238 20.85 9.81 5.99
N VAL A 239 20.59 8.67 5.36
CA VAL A 239 19.25 8.30 4.89
C VAL A 239 18.93 6.89 5.37
N ARG A 240 17.68 6.67 5.80
CA ARG A 240 17.15 5.33 6.08
C ARG A 240 15.84 5.08 5.31
N PRO A 241 15.56 3.85 4.87
CA PRO A 241 14.32 3.48 4.22
C PRO A 241 13.15 3.44 5.19
N VAL A 242 11.98 3.82 4.68
CA VAL A 242 10.67 3.73 5.32
C VAL A 242 9.79 2.85 4.46
N ASP A 243 9.24 1.79 5.05
CA ASP A 243 8.12 1.04 4.49
C ASP A 243 6.84 1.44 5.25
N ALA A 244 5.86 1.97 4.53
CA ALA A 244 4.63 2.53 5.07
C ALA A 244 3.42 1.74 4.55
N TYR A 245 2.54 1.32 5.45
CA TYR A 245 1.34 0.56 5.12
C TYR A 245 0.10 1.23 5.70
N GLY A 246 -0.91 1.45 4.86
CA GLY A 246 -2.17 2.00 5.34
C GLY A 246 -3.06 1.00 6.07
N SER A 247 -2.62 -0.24 6.18
CA SER A 247 -3.31 -1.34 6.86
C SER A 247 -2.40 -2.57 6.99
N ASP A 248 -2.53 -3.31 8.09
CA ASP A 248 -1.80 -4.58 8.33
C ASP A 248 -2.55 -5.76 7.70
N PRO A 249 -1.88 -6.90 7.46
CA PRO A 249 -0.65 -7.16 6.70
C PRO A 249 -0.77 -7.26 5.17
N GLN A 250 0.37 -7.53 4.51
CA GLN A 250 0.46 -8.04 3.14
C GLN A 250 0.02 -9.51 3.07
N LEU A 251 -0.91 -9.83 2.16
CA LEU A 251 -1.35 -11.20 1.91
C LEU A 251 -0.64 -11.79 0.67
N PRO A 252 -0.27 -13.08 0.67
CA PRO A 252 0.20 -13.74 -0.53
C PRO A 252 -0.81 -13.57 -1.69
N GLY A 253 -0.35 -13.00 -2.80
CA GLY A 253 -1.18 -12.77 -3.99
C GLY A 253 -1.99 -11.46 -3.99
N LEU A 254 -1.88 -10.62 -2.95
CA LEU A 254 -2.67 -9.39 -2.85
C LEU A 254 -1.83 -8.22 -2.31
N THR A 255 -1.70 -7.16 -3.09
CA THR A 255 -0.86 -6.01 -2.73
C THR A 255 -1.66 -4.98 -1.96
N SER A 256 -1.30 -4.71 -0.71
CA SER A 256 -1.97 -3.66 0.06
C SER A 256 -1.58 -2.26 -0.45
N TYR A 257 -2.46 -1.27 -0.25
CA TYR A 257 -2.05 0.13 -0.34
C TYR A 257 -0.89 0.37 0.62
N SER A 258 0.28 0.49 0.02
CA SER A 258 1.56 0.64 0.68
C SER A 258 2.36 1.69 -0.07
N HIS A 259 3.31 2.27 0.63
CA HIS A 259 4.21 3.26 0.09
C HIS A 259 5.62 3.04 0.63
N ALA A 260 6.59 3.48 -0.14
CA ALA A 260 7.99 3.39 0.21
C ALA A 260 8.63 4.76 0.07
N ALA A 261 9.19 5.24 1.17
CA ALA A 261 9.81 6.56 1.30
C ALA A 261 11.15 6.43 2.04
N THR A 262 11.76 7.55 2.40
CA THR A 262 12.96 7.60 3.22
C THR A 262 12.79 8.53 4.40
N GLU A 263 13.71 8.45 5.35
CA GLU A 263 13.96 9.52 6.29
C GLU A 263 15.40 10.00 6.17
N VAL A 264 15.58 11.31 6.33
CA VAL A 264 16.87 12.00 6.33
C VAL A 264 17.17 12.46 7.76
N TRP A 265 18.38 12.20 8.26
CA TRP A 265 18.79 12.72 9.57
C TRP A 265 19.11 14.21 9.46
N VAL A 266 18.44 15.03 10.26
CA VAL A 266 18.66 16.47 10.32
C VAL A 266 19.27 16.82 11.67
N GLU A 267 20.58 17.09 11.67
CA GLU A 267 21.36 17.37 12.89
C GLU A 267 20.80 18.58 13.66
N GLN A 268 20.36 19.63 12.95
CA GLN A 268 19.79 20.85 13.54
C GLN A 268 18.51 20.61 14.32
N LEU A 269 17.75 19.57 13.95
CA LEU A 269 16.51 19.17 14.62
C LEU A 269 16.73 17.98 15.57
N ASN A 270 17.92 17.38 15.54
CA ASN A 270 18.26 16.14 16.23
C ASN A 270 17.22 15.04 15.99
N LYS A 271 16.72 14.91 14.75
CA LYS A 271 15.69 13.92 14.40
C LYS A 271 15.77 13.46 12.95
N TRP A 272 15.13 12.33 12.70
CA TRP A 272 14.81 11.84 11.36
C TRP A 272 13.62 12.59 10.79
N VAL A 273 13.69 12.99 9.53
CA VAL A 273 12.66 13.73 8.79
C VAL A 273 12.22 12.92 7.60
N LEU A 274 10.92 12.73 7.42
CA LEU A 274 10.33 12.07 6.26
C LEU A 274 10.73 12.81 4.99
N PHE A 275 11.27 12.08 4.03
CA PHE A 275 11.57 12.58 2.69
C PHE A 275 11.07 11.53 1.69
N ASP A 276 10.27 11.94 0.74
CA ASP A 276 9.68 11.05 -0.25
C ASP A 276 10.31 11.29 -1.62
N PRO A 277 11.32 10.50 -2.01
CA PRO A 277 12.00 10.71 -3.27
C PRO A 277 11.13 10.31 -4.48
N TRP A 278 10.12 9.45 -4.30
CA TRP A 278 9.23 9.07 -5.40
C TRP A 278 8.27 10.18 -5.78
N ASN A 279 7.73 10.85 -4.76
CA ASN A 279 6.79 11.95 -4.92
C ASN A 279 7.45 13.33 -4.93
N GLY A 280 8.74 13.43 -4.58
CA GLY A 280 9.48 14.68 -4.49
C GLY A 280 8.89 15.65 -3.49
N ILE A 281 8.60 15.14 -2.29
CA ILE A 281 8.03 15.94 -1.19
C ILE A 281 8.72 15.63 0.14
N PHE A 282 8.51 16.51 1.10
CA PHE A 282 8.49 16.15 2.52
C PHE A 282 7.22 16.72 3.15
N VAL A 283 7.03 16.50 4.45
CA VAL A 283 5.87 17.00 5.19
C VAL A 283 6.35 17.82 6.37
N GLU A 284 5.66 18.94 6.63
CA GLU A 284 5.91 19.82 7.75
C GLU A 284 4.69 19.94 8.66
N ARG A 285 4.96 20.33 9.90
CA ARG A 285 3.98 20.86 10.84
C ARG A 285 4.52 22.18 11.35
N ASP A 286 3.73 23.26 11.22
CA ASP A 286 4.12 24.60 11.69
C ASP A 286 5.51 25.04 11.17
N GLY A 287 5.84 24.66 9.91
CA GLY A 287 7.14 24.95 9.27
C GLY A 287 8.31 24.07 9.75
N ILE A 288 8.05 23.03 10.55
CA ILE A 288 9.05 22.08 11.03
C ILE A 288 8.82 20.73 10.33
N PRO A 289 9.80 20.18 9.61
CA PRO A 289 9.67 18.87 8.97
C PRO A 289 9.36 17.76 9.98
N VAL A 290 8.47 16.83 9.61
CA VAL A 290 8.05 15.71 10.47
C VAL A 290 8.72 14.40 10.06
N SER A 291 8.88 13.48 11.01
CA SER A 291 9.28 12.08 10.78
C SER A 291 8.12 11.26 10.21
N ALA A 292 8.43 10.06 9.70
CA ALA A 292 7.40 9.12 9.27
C ALA A 292 6.46 8.76 10.43
N ASN A 293 6.99 8.59 11.64
CA ASN A 293 6.18 8.26 12.83
C ASN A 293 5.25 9.40 13.24
N GLU A 294 5.68 10.65 13.07
CA GLU A 294 4.85 11.82 13.39
C GLU A 294 3.62 11.92 12.46
N MET A 295 3.69 11.37 11.24
CA MET A 295 2.58 11.41 10.26
C MET A 295 1.27 10.83 10.79
N SER A 296 1.29 9.75 11.58
CA SER A 296 0.05 9.14 12.10
C SER A 296 -0.40 9.72 13.45
N THR A 297 0.41 10.57 14.06
CA THR A 297 0.13 11.17 15.38
C THR A 297 -0.49 12.56 15.31
N HIS A 298 -0.48 13.18 14.14
CA HIS A 298 -1.02 14.53 13.92
C HIS A 298 -2.27 14.46 13.04
N SER A 299 -3.18 15.41 13.23
CA SER A 299 -4.33 15.53 12.34
C SER A 299 -3.88 16.15 11.02
N ALA A 300 -4.54 15.80 9.92
CA ALA A 300 -4.11 16.23 8.58
C ALA A 300 -4.10 17.75 8.40
N ASP A 301 -4.97 18.48 9.11
CA ASP A 301 -5.05 19.94 9.12
C ASP A 301 -3.84 20.62 9.79
N GLN A 302 -3.04 19.86 10.54
CA GLN A 302 -1.78 20.32 11.14
C GLN A 302 -0.55 20.03 10.26
N LEU A 303 -0.74 19.33 9.16
CA LEU A 303 0.34 18.90 8.28
C LEU A 303 0.25 19.63 6.94
N SER A 304 1.41 19.91 6.35
CA SER A 304 1.53 20.49 5.02
C SER A 304 2.52 19.72 4.18
N ILE A 305 2.11 19.31 2.98
CA ILE A 305 3.01 18.73 1.98
C ILE A 305 3.86 19.86 1.41
N VAL A 306 5.18 19.67 1.45
CA VAL A 306 6.14 20.60 0.87
C VAL A 306 6.79 19.94 -0.35
N PRO A 307 6.42 20.34 -1.57
CA PRO A 307 7.07 19.86 -2.77
C PRO A 307 8.49 20.42 -2.89
N VAL A 308 9.45 19.55 -3.23
CA VAL A 308 10.85 19.95 -3.47
C VAL A 308 11.21 19.99 -4.94
N MET A 309 10.28 19.61 -5.82
CA MET A 309 10.40 19.73 -7.27
C MET A 309 9.08 20.26 -7.83
N GLU A 310 9.15 21.05 -8.91
CA GLU A 310 7.94 21.54 -9.58
C GLU A 310 7.22 20.45 -10.37
N SER A 311 7.99 19.54 -10.98
CA SER A 311 7.47 18.43 -11.76
C SER A 311 8.48 17.27 -11.75
N ILE A 312 7.96 16.04 -11.75
CA ILE A 312 8.76 14.82 -11.80
C ILE A 312 8.49 14.10 -13.13
N PRO A 313 9.51 13.98 -14.01
CA PRO A 313 9.36 13.29 -15.29
C PRO A 313 9.39 11.77 -15.09
N ARG A 314 8.26 11.11 -15.33
CA ARG A 314 8.14 9.65 -15.30
C ARG A 314 7.95 9.13 -16.72
N PHE A 315 8.54 7.98 -17.04
CA PHE A 315 8.46 7.40 -18.37
C PHE A 315 7.80 6.03 -18.32
N HIS A 316 6.97 5.65 -19.29
CA HIS A 316 6.45 4.28 -19.39
C HIS A 316 6.49 3.80 -20.84
N VAL A 317 6.54 2.48 -21.04
CA VAL A 317 6.40 1.87 -22.37
C VAL A 317 4.95 1.44 -22.54
N ASP A 318 4.31 1.86 -23.63
CA ASP A 318 2.97 1.40 -23.97
C ASP A 318 2.97 0.05 -24.70
N GLU A 319 1.79 -0.47 -25.01
CA GLU A 319 1.63 -1.75 -25.72
C GLU A 319 2.29 -1.80 -27.11
N HIS A 320 2.57 -0.64 -27.73
CA HIS A 320 3.23 -0.53 -29.03
C HIS A 320 4.75 -0.39 -28.91
N GLY A 321 5.30 -0.45 -27.70
CA GLY A 321 6.72 -0.27 -27.45
C GLY A 321 7.16 1.20 -27.46
N GLN A 322 6.23 2.16 -27.49
CA GLN A 322 6.57 3.58 -27.49
C GLN A 322 6.82 4.07 -26.06
N THR A 323 7.89 4.82 -25.87
CA THR A 323 8.19 5.48 -24.59
C THR A 323 7.38 6.76 -24.49
N LYS A 324 6.56 6.88 -23.45
CA LYS A 324 5.75 8.06 -23.14
C LYS A 324 6.25 8.72 -21.86
N LYS A 325 6.39 10.04 -21.90
CA LYS A 325 6.67 10.88 -20.73
C LYS A 325 5.35 11.29 -20.07
N VAL A 326 5.29 11.21 -18.76
CA VAL A 326 4.21 11.73 -17.90
C VAL A 326 4.87 12.62 -16.86
N ASP A 327 4.48 13.88 -16.84
CA ASP A 327 4.92 14.85 -15.84
C ASP A 327 4.01 14.75 -14.62
N TYR A 328 4.56 14.34 -13.49
CA TYR A 328 3.85 14.23 -12.23
C TYR A 328 4.03 15.52 -11.42
N ASP A 329 2.93 16.16 -11.02
CA ASP A 329 2.94 17.33 -10.15
C ASP A 329 2.88 16.89 -8.67
N PRO A 330 3.95 17.09 -7.88
CA PRO A 330 3.95 16.78 -6.45
C PRO A 330 2.85 17.50 -5.65
N LYS A 331 2.38 18.66 -6.11
CA LYS A 331 1.29 19.44 -5.46
C LYS A 331 -0.08 18.78 -5.63
N SER A 332 -0.22 17.82 -6.54
CA SER A 332 -1.47 17.07 -6.73
C SER A 332 -1.78 16.09 -5.58
N LEU A 333 -0.81 15.84 -4.70
CA LEU A 333 -1.00 14.99 -3.54
C LEU A 333 -1.90 15.65 -2.50
N SER A 334 -2.84 14.85 -2.00
CA SER A 334 -3.66 15.22 -0.85
C SER A 334 -3.23 14.41 0.36
N LEU A 335 -3.21 15.02 1.55
CA LEU A 335 -2.96 14.30 2.80
C LEU A 335 -4.08 13.30 3.11
N THR A 336 -5.32 13.67 2.81
CA THR A 336 -6.52 12.94 3.22
C THR A 336 -7.27 12.33 2.05
N SER A 337 -7.31 13.02 0.92
CA SER A 337 -8.17 12.66 -0.20
C SER A 337 -7.53 11.60 -1.07
N PHE A 338 -8.37 10.68 -1.53
CA PHE A 338 -8.01 9.72 -2.55
C PHE A 338 -7.86 10.44 -3.89
N THR A 339 -6.74 10.23 -4.58
CA THR A 339 -6.41 10.89 -5.85
C THR A 339 -6.20 9.85 -6.93
N CYS A 340 -6.83 10.02 -8.09
CA CYS A 340 -6.55 9.22 -9.28
C CYS A 340 -5.89 10.09 -10.34
N VAL A 341 -4.73 9.66 -10.80
CA VAL A 341 -3.98 10.29 -11.89
C VAL A 341 -3.82 9.27 -13.03
N ASP A 342 -3.25 9.69 -14.17
CA ASP A 342 -3.02 8.78 -15.30
C ASP A 342 -2.19 7.54 -14.93
N ALA A 343 -1.32 7.65 -13.92
CA ALA A 343 -0.50 6.56 -13.42
C ALA A 343 -1.23 5.58 -12.46
N GLY A 344 -2.48 5.87 -12.08
CA GLY A 344 -3.29 5.03 -11.19
C GLY A 344 -3.91 5.80 -10.03
N CYS A 345 -4.67 5.08 -9.20
CA CYS A 345 -5.36 5.59 -8.03
C CYS A 345 -4.58 5.35 -6.72
N GLN A 346 -4.52 6.36 -5.85
CA GLN A 346 -3.82 6.33 -4.56
C GLN A 346 -4.64 6.94 -3.42
N PRO A 347 -4.60 6.39 -2.19
CA PRO A 347 -5.20 7.01 -1.01
C PRO A 347 -4.52 8.33 -0.63
N GLY A 348 -5.17 9.05 0.29
CA GLY A 348 -4.56 10.22 0.92
C GLY A 348 -3.20 9.86 1.52
N TYR A 349 -2.20 10.71 1.31
CA TYR A 349 -0.80 10.41 1.61
C TYR A 349 -0.57 9.99 3.06
N GLN A 350 -1.26 10.64 4.01
CA GLN A 350 -1.17 10.30 5.44
C GLN A 350 -1.67 8.88 5.73
N GLN A 351 -2.61 8.37 4.94
CA GLN A 351 -3.20 7.05 5.16
C GLN A 351 -2.17 5.93 5.03
N TYR A 352 -1.08 6.12 4.28
CA TYR A 352 0.00 5.14 4.20
C TYR A 352 0.77 4.96 5.50
N PHE A 353 0.78 5.93 6.40
CA PHE A 353 1.68 5.95 7.56
C PHE A 353 1.04 5.39 8.85
N LYS A 354 -0.04 4.61 8.72
CA LYS A 354 -0.66 3.96 9.88
C LYS A 354 0.23 2.89 10.50
N ILE A 355 1.02 2.21 9.68
CA ILE A 355 1.99 1.20 10.10
C ILE A 355 3.31 1.49 9.42
N ILE A 356 4.35 1.64 10.21
CA ILE A 356 5.66 2.08 9.74
C ILE A 356 6.69 1.01 10.12
N ARG A 357 7.48 0.59 9.14
CA ARG A 357 8.65 -0.26 9.35
C ARG A 357 9.88 0.49 8.87
N LEU A 358 10.75 0.80 9.81
CA LEU A 358 12.05 1.41 9.56
C LEU A 358 13.06 0.30 9.36
N ARG A 359 13.95 0.42 8.37
CA ARG A 359 15.11 -0.47 8.28
C ARG A 359 16.37 0.34 8.53
N ASP A 360 17.23 -0.19 9.40
CA ASP A 360 18.54 0.40 9.59
C ASP A 360 19.41 0.13 8.36
N VAL A 361 20.05 1.18 7.86
CA VAL A 361 21.12 1.07 6.87
C VAL A 361 22.41 1.15 7.65
N HIS A 362 23.04 -0.01 7.86
CA HIS A 362 24.43 -0.03 8.30
C HIS A 362 25.27 0.36 7.09
N LEU A 363 25.88 1.55 7.17
CA LEU A 363 26.89 2.02 6.22
C LEU A 363 28.19 1.23 6.36
#